data_AF-A0A6J6EIR9-F1
#
_entry.id   AF-A0A6J6EIR9-F1
#
_cell.length_a   1.000
_cell.length_b   1.000
_cell.length_c   1.000
_cell.angle_alpha   90.00
_cell.angle_beta   90.00
_cell.angle_gamma   90.00
#
_symmetry.space_group_name_H-M   'P 1'
#
loop_
_entity.id
_entity.type
_entity.pdbx_description
1 polymer ?
#
loop_
_entity_poly.entity_id
_entity_poly.type
_entity_poly.pdbx_seq_one_letter_code
_entity_poly.pdbx_strand_id
1 'polypeptide(L)'
;MPHPSHRLNRGERPIGEQVASQPELVRFVIAIVPAYNEEERLGRTLRSLANQTRPVDAVIVVADNCTDGTVAVALAAGASVVETVGNSHRKAGALNFALGEILPTLDETDAVLLMDADTQLSEGFIAATTTRLWAEQKGRQVGAVGGIFTADDDDWKTVRQLQTNEYVRYARHLARRQGRALVMTGTGSVFSVSALRGVMAARISGELPDNGGTQGVYDTSALTEDNELTLCLKALGYRTISPRECLVFTAMMPTWKLLYQQRRRWQRGALENIIAHRLRRHTFPYIFRQFFTYVGVIFVPFYLVTLTLALTTGSGVDAFVPLWVLVAFTYIVEQTWSARRGGWRAVLMSLAIFPELFLNLFLDVVYAFAFSGALWGTSETWGRSSDNITVTGKPKDDTPSAVNASGHPLFISGSHQNRTVWWARVIETSVAIMMASWLVALFLIPRIALPLAWTLLAIYVLGGFAMTLFRLIPLRMS
;
A
#
# COMPACT_ATOMS: atom_id res chain seq x y z
N MET A 1 -42.13 -22.16 -73.41
CA MET A 1 -42.68 -23.17 -72.48
C MET A 1 -42.24 -24.55 -72.96
N PRO A 2 -41.91 -25.54 -72.11
CA PRO A 2 -42.27 -25.68 -70.69
C PRO A 2 -41.11 -25.92 -69.69
N HIS A 3 -41.40 -25.68 -68.41
CA HIS A 3 -40.76 -26.20 -67.18
C HIS A 3 -40.98 -27.73 -67.05
N PRO A 4 -40.22 -28.54 -66.25
CA PRO A 4 -40.21 -28.53 -64.76
C PRO A 4 -38.87 -29.05 -64.11
N SER A 5 -38.36 -28.71 -62.91
CA SER A 5 -38.79 -28.74 -61.49
C SER A 5 -37.95 -29.73 -60.64
N HIS A 6 -37.66 -29.33 -59.38
CA HIS A 6 -37.25 -30.11 -58.18
C HIS A 6 -35.76 -30.50 -57.99
N ARG A 7 -35.03 -29.84 -57.05
CA ARG A 7 -34.80 -30.16 -55.59
C ARG A 7 -33.86 -31.36 -55.40
N LEU A 8 -32.80 -31.40 -54.59
CA LEU A 8 -32.28 -30.69 -53.41
C LEU A 8 -30.74 -30.84 -53.41
N ASN A 9 -29.93 -29.95 -52.82
CA ASN A 9 -29.53 -30.02 -51.40
C ASN A 9 -28.47 -28.96 -51.04
N ARG A 10 -28.44 -28.65 -49.73
CA ARG A 10 -27.70 -27.61 -49.01
C ARG A 10 -26.17 -27.69 -49.13
N GLY A 11 -25.55 -26.52 -49.16
CA GLY A 11 -24.11 -26.31 -48.95
C GLY A 11 -23.80 -24.82 -48.77
N GLU A 12 -23.88 -24.38 -47.52
CA GLU A 12 -23.09 -23.33 -46.85
C GLU A 12 -22.85 -21.97 -47.54
N ARG A 13 -23.47 -20.93 -46.97
CA ARG A 13 -23.02 -19.53 -47.11
C ARG A 13 -22.00 -19.23 -46.00
N PRO A 14 -20.96 -18.42 -46.25
CA PRO A 14 -20.09 -17.96 -45.18
C PRO A 14 -20.88 -16.98 -44.29
N ILE A 15 -21.05 -17.35 -43.03
CA ILE A 15 -21.60 -16.48 -42.00
C ILE A 15 -20.48 -15.50 -41.65
N GLY A 16 -20.58 -14.29 -42.18
CA GLY A 16 -19.84 -13.16 -41.65
C GLY A 16 -20.28 -12.95 -40.21
N GLU A 17 -19.38 -13.25 -39.28
CA GLU A 17 -19.53 -12.94 -37.87
C GLU A 17 -19.49 -11.40 -37.74
N GLN A 18 -20.67 -10.78 -37.79
CA GLN A 18 -20.84 -9.41 -37.31
C GLN A 18 -20.56 -9.45 -35.81
N VAL A 19 -19.33 -9.13 -35.43
CA VAL A 19 -19.01 -8.69 -34.08
C VAL A 19 -19.84 -7.45 -33.84
N ALA A 20 -21.00 -7.62 -33.19
CA ALA A 20 -21.78 -6.51 -32.70
C ALA A 20 -20.89 -5.74 -31.72
N SER A 21 -20.34 -4.60 -32.17
CA SER A 21 -19.72 -3.64 -31.29
C SER A 21 -20.80 -3.16 -30.34
N GLN A 22 -20.76 -3.64 -29.09
CA GLN A 22 -21.55 -3.02 -28.04
C GLN A 22 -21.21 -1.52 -28.05
N PRO A 23 -22.21 -0.62 -27.94
CA PRO A 23 -21.91 0.79 -27.85
C PRO A 23 -20.89 0.98 -26.73
N GLU A 24 -19.75 1.61 -27.04
CA GLU A 24 -18.79 2.02 -26.02
C GLU A 24 -19.58 2.84 -25.00
N LEU A 25 -19.86 2.26 -23.85
CA LEU A 25 -20.36 2.99 -22.70
C LEU A 25 -19.31 4.08 -22.44
N VAL A 26 -19.62 5.30 -22.84
CA VAL A 26 -18.83 6.49 -22.50
C VAL A 26 -18.98 6.63 -20.99
N ARG A 27 -17.95 6.20 -20.26
CA ARG A 27 -17.92 6.18 -18.80
C ARG A 27 -17.08 7.37 -18.36
N PHE A 28 -17.67 8.30 -17.63
CA PHE A 28 -16.93 9.47 -17.16
C PHE A 28 -15.84 9.04 -16.19
N VAL A 29 -14.66 9.61 -16.33
CA VAL A 29 -13.54 9.46 -15.41
C VAL A 29 -13.12 10.84 -14.93
N ILE A 30 -13.37 11.12 -13.65
CA ILE A 30 -12.93 12.37 -13.01
C ILE A 30 -11.66 12.09 -12.22
N ALA A 31 -10.61 12.85 -12.48
CA ALA A 31 -9.39 12.84 -11.67
C ALA A 31 -9.50 13.84 -10.52
N ILE A 32 -9.26 13.38 -9.29
CA ILE A 32 -9.15 14.22 -8.10
C ILE A 32 -7.71 14.15 -7.60
N VAL A 33 -7.07 15.31 -7.50
CA VAL A 33 -5.66 15.48 -7.14
C VAL A 33 -5.57 16.35 -5.88
N PRO A 34 -5.49 15.78 -4.67
CA PRO A 34 -5.20 16.57 -3.48
C PRO A 34 -3.76 17.10 -3.53
N ALA A 35 -3.60 18.39 -3.27
CA ALA A 35 -2.33 19.10 -3.29
C ALA A 35 -2.16 19.93 -2.00
N TYR A 36 -0.95 19.91 -1.43
CA TYR A 36 -0.55 20.75 -0.30
C TYR A 36 0.84 21.31 -0.60
N ASN A 37 0.92 22.57 -1.04
CA ASN A 37 2.16 23.22 -1.44
C ASN A 37 3.01 22.40 -2.44
N GLU A 38 2.44 22.14 -3.62
CA GLU A 38 3.00 21.29 -4.66
C GLU A 38 3.31 22.05 -5.96
N GLU A 39 3.56 23.36 -5.89
CA GLU A 39 3.80 24.21 -7.07
C GLU A 39 4.93 23.69 -7.99
N GLU A 40 5.96 23.06 -7.41
CA GLU A 40 7.11 22.53 -8.14
C GLU A 40 6.77 21.27 -8.97
N ARG A 41 5.83 20.44 -8.50
CA ARG A 41 5.60 19.09 -9.02
C ARG A 41 4.27 18.93 -9.73
N LEU A 42 3.24 19.66 -9.29
CA LEU A 42 1.88 19.56 -9.80
C LEU A 42 1.81 19.72 -11.33
N GLY A 43 2.61 20.62 -11.90
CA GLY A 43 2.66 20.81 -13.35
C GLY A 43 3.06 19.55 -14.13
N ARG A 44 3.94 18.69 -13.60
CA ARG A 44 4.30 17.41 -14.23
C ARG A 44 3.14 16.42 -14.15
N THR A 45 2.48 16.36 -13.00
CA THR A 45 1.31 15.50 -12.75
C THR A 45 0.17 15.82 -13.71
N LEU A 46 -0.20 17.10 -13.82
CA LEU A 46 -1.29 17.55 -14.71
C LEU A 46 -0.96 17.33 -16.18
N ARG A 47 0.30 17.52 -16.61
CA ARG A 47 0.72 17.14 -17.97
C ARG A 47 0.59 15.64 -18.24
N SER A 48 0.91 14.78 -17.26
CA SER A 48 0.76 13.32 -17.43
C SER A 48 -0.70 12.89 -17.59
N LEU A 49 -1.62 13.59 -16.93
CA LEU A 49 -3.07 13.40 -17.09
C LEU A 49 -3.56 13.87 -18.47
N ALA A 50 -3.07 15.01 -18.95
CA ALA A 50 -3.41 15.55 -20.26
C ALA A 50 -2.90 14.65 -21.42
N ASN A 51 -1.76 13.98 -21.24
CA ASN A 51 -1.12 13.13 -22.26
C ASN A 51 -1.63 11.68 -22.27
N GLN A 52 -2.75 11.37 -21.62
CA GLN A 52 -3.30 10.02 -21.63
C GLN A 52 -3.89 9.67 -23.00
N THR A 53 -3.69 8.43 -23.47
CA THR A 53 -4.27 7.95 -24.74
C THR A 53 -5.79 7.95 -24.71
N ARG A 54 -6.37 7.78 -23.51
CA ARG A 54 -7.76 8.09 -23.20
C ARG A 54 -7.74 9.21 -22.17
N PRO A 55 -8.15 10.45 -22.50
CA PRO A 55 -8.16 11.53 -21.52
C PRO A 55 -9.15 11.22 -20.38
N VAL A 56 -8.89 11.82 -19.22
CA VAL A 56 -9.92 11.98 -18.19
C VAL A 56 -10.89 13.08 -18.63
N ASP A 57 -12.13 12.99 -18.21
CA ASP A 57 -13.19 13.90 -18.62
C ASP A 57 -13.16 15.22 -17.83
N ALA A 58 -12.63 15.18 -16.61
CA ALA A 58 -12.36 16.36 -15.80
C ALA A 58 -11.18 16.12 -14.83
N VAL A 59 -10.47 17.19 -14.49
CA VAL A 59 -9.45 17.20 -13.43
C VAL A 59 -9.85 18.22 -12.38
N ILE A 60 -9.92 17.76 -11.13
CA ILE A 60 -10.20 18.58 -9.95
C ILE A 60 -8.97 18.53 -9.05
N VAL A 61 -8.29 19.66 -8.90
CA VAL A 61 -7.22 19.82 -7.91
C VAL A 61 -7.83 20.34 -6.62
N VAL A 62 -7.63 19.60 -5.53
CA VAL A 62 -8.02 20.05 -4.19
C VAL A 62 -6.81 20.69 -3.54
N ALA A 63 -6.70 22.02 -3.65
CA ALA A 63 -5.63 22.80 -3.04
C ALA A 63 -5.92 22.96 -1.53
N ASP A 64 -5.38 22.02 -0.76
CA ASP A 64 -5.63 21.93 0.68
C ASP A 64 -4.67 22.83 1.44
N ASN A 65 -5.19 23.84 2.15
CA ASN A 65 -4.40 24.76 2.98
C ASN A 65 -3.11 25.28 2.31
N CYS A 66 -3.15 25.51 1.00
CA CYS A 66 -1.98 25.92 0.23
C CYS A 66 -1.63 27.39 0.50
N THR A 67 -0.34 27.68 0.53
CA THR A 67 0.22 29.03 0.74
C THR A 67 1.19 29.44 -0.38
N ASP A 68 1.44 28.54 -1.33
CA ASP A 68 2.33 28.74 -2.48
C ASP A 68 1.52 28.93 -3.79
N GLY A 69 2.19 28.86 -4.95
CA GLY A 69 1.60 28.99 -6.27
C GLY A 69 0.79 27.79 -6.76
N THR A 70 0.47 26.78 -5.92
CA THR A 70 -0.24 25.55 -6.32
C THR A 70 -1.52 25.83 -7.10
N VAL A 71 -2.36 26.77 -6.63
CA VAL A 71 -3.62 27.15 -7.28
C VAL A 71 -3.37 27.72 -8.69
N ALA A 72 -2.38 28.62 -8.82
CA ALA A 72 -2.05 29.23 -10.11
C ALA A 72 -1.55 28.17 -11.12
N VAL A 73 -0.72 27.22 -10.66
CA VAL A 73 -0.24 26.11 -11.49
C VAL A 73 -1.40 25.23 -11.97
N ALA A 74 -2.36 24.91 -11.10
CA ALA A 74 -3.52 24.10 -11.44
C ALA A 74 -4.42 24.78 -12.48
N LEU A 75 -4.75 26.06 -12.28
CA LEU A 75 -5.57 26.85 -13.19
C LEU A 75 -4.89 27.01 -14.57
N ALA A 76 -3.58 27.28 -14.59
CA ALA A 76 -2.82 27.42 -15.82
C ALA A 76 -2.79 26.12 -16.65
N ALA A 77 -2.92 24.96 -16.00
CA ALA A 77 -3.01 23.65 -16.66
C ALA A 77 -4.45 23.28 -17.08
N GLY A 78 -5.44 24.15 -16.84
CA GLY A 78 -6.84 23.92 -17.21
C GLY A 78 -7.61 23.00 -16.25
N ALA A 79 -7.10 22.76 -15.05
CA ALA A 79 -7.82 22.00 -14.03
C ALA A 79 -8.82 22.90 -13.27
N SER A 80 -9.93 22.30 -12.83
CA SER A 80 -10.79 22.93 -11.83
C SER A 80 -10.10 22.89 -10.47
N VAL A 81 -10.22 23.96 -9.69
CA VAL A 81 -9.59 24.06 -8.37
C VAL A 81 -10.65 24.20 -7.29
N VAL A 82 -10.48 23.43 -6.23
CA VAL A 82 -11.23 23.54 -4.98
C VAL A 82 -10.23 23.83 -3.87
N GLU A 83 -10.42 24.94 -3.15
CA GLU A 83 -9.56 25.30 -2.03
C GLU A 83 -10.21 24.90 -0.70
N THR A 84 -9.46 24.23 0.17
CA THR A 84 -9.90 23.96 1.54
C THR A 84 -9.08 24.79 2.53
N VAL A 85 -9.76 25.55 3.39
CA VAL A 85 -9.13 26.40 4.42
C VAL A 85 -9.46 25.85 5.80
N GLY A 86 -8.44 25.68 6.64
CA GLY A 86 -8.62 25.17 8.00
C GLY A 86 -8.91 23.67 8.08
N ASN A 87 -8.78 22.94 6.96
CA ASN A 87 -8.93 21.49 6.97
C ASN A 87 -7.86 20.87 7.85
N SER A 88 -8.33 20.16 8.87
CA SER A 88 -7.49 19.58 9.91
C SER A 88 -7.34 18.07 9.77
N HIS A 89 -8.12 17.47 8.86
CA HIS A 89 -8.13 16.05 8.51
C HIS A 89 -7.17 15.71 7.35
N ARG A 90 -6.31 16.66 6.96
CA ARG A 90 -5.26 16.50 5.94
C ARG A 90 -5.86 15.97 4.62
N LYS A 91 -5.10 15.14 3.90
CA LYS A 91 -5.48 14.52 2.63
C LYS A 91 -6.84 13.82 2.68
N ALA A 92 -7.17 13.07 3.74
CA ALA A 92 -8.44 12.37 3.84
C ALA A 92 -9.63 13.36 3.91
N GLY A 93 -9.48 14.47 4.64
CA GLY A 93 -10.47 15.54 4.68
C GLY A 93 -10.67 16.22 3.32
N ALA A 94 -9.57 16.59 2.66
CA ALA A 94 -9.60 17.20 1.34
C ALA A 94 -10.28 16.28 0.29
N LEU A 95 -9.95 14.99 0.33
CA LEU A 95 -10.57 13.99 -0.54
C LEU A 95 -12.05 13.80 -0.23
N ASN A 96 -12.45 13.69 1.04
CA ASN A 96 -13.85 13.57 1.42
C ASN A 96 -14.67 14.80 1.03
N PHE A 97 -14.10 16.01 1.13
CA PHE A 97 -14.76 17.23 0.67
C PHE A 97 -15.07 17.13 -0.84
N ALA A 98 -14.07 16.86 -1.67
CA ALA A 98 -14.27 16.76 -3.11
C ALA A 98 -15.18 15.59 -3.52
N LEU A 99 -15.05 14.44 -2.84
CA LEU A 99 -15.88 13.26 -3.09
C LEU A 99 -17.35 13.48 -2.70
N GLY A 100 -17.60 14.23 -1.61
CA GLY A 100 -18.95 14.57 -1.17
C GLY A 100 -19.71 15.42 -2.18
N GLU A 101 -19.01 16.31 -2.88
CA GLU A 101 -19.59 17.15 -3.94
C GLU A 101 -19.75 16.38 -5.26
N ILE A 102 -18.75 15.58 -5.65
CA ILE A 102 -18.73 14.97 -6.99
C ILE A 102 -19.54 13.69 -7.07
N LEU A 103 -19.50 12.83 -6.04
CA LEU A 103 -20.14 11.52 -6.11
C LEU A 103 -21.65 11.61 -6.35
N PRO A 104 -22.42 12.56 -5.78
CA PRO A 104 -23.84 12.73 -6.10
C PRO A 104 -24.13 13.06 -7.57
N THR A 105 -23.16 13.63 -8.29
CA THR A 105 -23.31 14.07 -9.68
C THR A 105 -22.98 12.99 -10.72
N LEU A 106 -22.40 11.86 -10.28
CA LEU A 106 -21.92 10.79 -11.15
C LEU A 106 -22.88 9.62 -11.23
N ASP A 107 -22.84 8.87 -12.33
CA ASP A 107 -23.57 7.62 -12.49
C ASP A 107 -22.80 6.42 -11.93
N GLU A 108 -23.51 5.33 -11.63
CA GLU A 108 -22.92 4.09 -11.11
C GLU A 108 -21.87 3.46 -12.07
N THR A 109 -21.96 3.80 -13.36
CA THR A 109 -21.05 3.34 -14.40
C THR A 109 -19.81 4.22 -14.56
N ASP A 110 -19.74 5.36 -13.86
CA ASP A 110 -18.60 6.26 -13.92
C ASP A 110 -17.49 5.82 -12.96
N ALA A 111 -16.35 6.50 -13.05
CA ALA A 111 -15.20 6.23 -12.23
C ALA A 111 -14.51 7.50 -11.74
N VAL A 112 -13.79 7.37 -10.63
CA VAL A 112 -13.00 8.44 -10.04
C VAL A 112 -11.55 7.96 -9.93
N LEU A 113 -10.64 8.70 -10.53
CA LEU A 113 -9.20 8.56 -10.31
C LEU A 113 -8.80 9.40 -9.10
N LEU A 114 -8.19 8.77 -8.10
CA LEU A 114 -7.56 9.44 -6.97
C LEU A 114 -6.04 9.29 -7.09
N MET A 115 -5.31 10.40 -7.14
CA MET A 115 -3.85 10.38 -7.30
C MET A 115 -3.13 11.53 -6.57
N ASP A 116 -1.92 11.28 -6.11
CA ASP A 116 -1.07 12.28 -5.45
C ASP A 116 -0.59 13.36 -6.45
N ALA A 117 -0.42 14.60 -5.96
CA ALA A 117 0.03 15.74 -6.77
C ALA A 117 1.48 15.65 -7.27
N ASP A 118 2.27 14.70 -6.78
CA ASP A 118 3.67 14.45 -7.16
C ASP A 118 3.86 13.19 -8.02
N THR A 119 2.78 12.64 -8.59
CA THR A 119 2.81 11.39 -9.34
C THR A 119 2.46 11.56 -10.81
N GLN A 120 3.18 10.88 -11.68
CA GLN A 120 2.91 10.81 -13.12
C GLN A 120 2.38 9.42 -13.51
N LEU A 121 1.45 9.37 -14.46
CA LEU A 121 0.88 8.11 -14.96
C LEU A 121 1.53 7.69 -16.29
N SER A 122 1.61 6.38 -16.57
CA SER A 122 1.92 5.90 -17.92
C SER A 122 0.85 6.34 -18.93
N GLU A 123 1.22 6.56 -20.20
CA GLU A 123 0.31 7.12 -21.23
C GLU A 123 -1.00 6.32 -21.42
N GLY A 124 -0.94 4.99 -21.29
CA GLY A 124 -2.10 4.10 -21.42
C GLY A 124 -2.85 3.81 -20.11
N PHE A 125 -2.53 4.51 -19.02
CA PHE A 125 -3.04 4.18 -17.69
C PHE A 125 -4.57 4.29 -17.62
N ILE A 126 -5.15 5.40 -18.06
CA ILE A 126 -6.61 5.60 -18.02
C ILE A 126 -7.32 4.58 -18.90
N ALA A 127 -6.86 4.36 -20.13
CA ALA A 127 -7.45 3.36 -21.02
C ALA A 127 -7.44 1.96 -20.39
N ALA A 128 -6.30 1.52 -19.85
CA ALA A 128 -6.14 0.21 -19.24
C ALA A 128 -6.98 0.05 -17.96
N THR A 129 -7.05 1.07 -17.12
CA THR A 129 -7.86 1.03 -15.89
C THR A 129 -9.34 1.00 -16.21
N THR A 130 -9.80 1.83 -17.17
CA THR A 130 -11.17 1.81 -17.68
C THR A 130 -11.53 0.41 -18.20
N THR A 131 -10.74 -0.23 -19.05
CA THR A 131 -11.06 -1.59 -19.52
C THR A 131 -11.17 -2.61 -18.38
N ARG A 132 -10.35 -2.48 -17.34
CA ARG A 132 -10.24 -3.47 -16.26
C ARG A 132 -11.23 -3.29 -15.12
N LEU A 133 -11.71 -2.08 -14.89
CA LEU A 133 -12.61 -1.77 -13.77
C LEU A 133 -13.98 -2.43 -13.94
N TRP A 134 -14.48 -2.55 -15.17
CA TRP A 134 -15.75 -3.24 -15.44
C TRP A 134 -15.56 -4.65 -16.03
N ALA A 135 -14.33 -5.16 -16.01
CA ALA A 135 -14.10 -6.57 -16.29
C ALA A 135 -14.52 -7.40 -15.09
N GLU A 136 -15.34 -8.42 -15.30
CA GLU A 136 -15.64 -9.38 -14.25
C GLU A 136 -14.45 -10.31 -14.04
N GLN A 137 -14.05 -10.55 -12.78
CA GLN A 137 -12.96 -11.46 -12.45
C GLN A 137 -13.36 -12.51 -11.43
N LYS A 138 -13.57 -13.74 -11.92
CA LYS A 138 -13.92 -14.92 -11.11
C LYS A 138 -15.18 -14.66 -10.27
N GLY A 139 -16.27 -14.22 -10.90
CA GLY A 139 -17.56 -14.01 -10.23
C GLY A 139 -17.62 -12.77 -9.32
N ARG A 140 -16.66 -11.83 -9.44
CA ARG A 140 -16.56 -10.64 -8.59
C ARG A 140 -16.31 -9.41 -9.44
N GLN A 141 -17.03 -8.34 -9.14
CA GLN A 141 -16.80 -7.02 -9.71
C GLN A 141 -15.47 -6.45 -9.22
N VAL A 142 -14.75 -5.79 -10.14
CA VAL A 142 -13.58 -4.99 -9.81
C VAL A 142 -14.07 -3.63 -9.32
N GLY A 143 -13.78 -3.30 -8.06
CA GLY A 143 -14.17 -2.01 -7.47
C GLY A 143 -13.07 -0.96 -7.60
N ALA A 144 -11.82 -1.39 -7.82
CA ALA A 144 -10.70 -0.50 -8.00
C ALA A 144 -9.56 -1.12 -8.83
N VAL A 145 -8.92 -0.27 -9.63
CA VAL A 145 -7.73 -0.57 -10.41
C VAL A 145 -6.61 0.41 -10.04
N GLY A 146 -5.55 -0.07 -9.40
CA GLY A 146 -4.44 0.74 -8.91
C GLY A 146 -3.18 0.64 -9.77
N GLY A 147 -2.32 1.65 -9.66
CA GLY A 147 -1.01 1.66 -10.29
C GLY A 147 0.04 0.75 -9.64
N ILE A 148 1.10 0.49 -10.39
CA ILE A 148 2.34 -0.12 -9.90
C ILE A 148 3.42 0.95 -9.83
N PHE A 149 3.89 1.25 -8.63
CA PHE A 149 4.94 2.25 -8.42
C PHE A 149 6.22 1.89 -9.12
N THR A 150 6.80 2.89 -9.75
CA THR A 150 8.14 2.88 -10.28
C THR A 150 8.87 4.15 -9.85
N ALA A 151 10.19 4.07 -9.93
CA ALA A 151 11.07 5.21 -9.72
C ALA A 151 10.72 6.35 -10.69
N ASP A 152 10.72 7.57 -10.17
CA ASP A 152 10.79 8.81 -10.92
C ASP A 152 12.20 9.05 -11.50
N ASP A 153 12.31 10.04 -12.38
CA ASP A 153 13.54 10.35 -13.13
C ASP A 153 14.50 11.29 -12.37
N ASP A 154 14.20 11.64 -11.11
CA ASP A 154 15.07 12.50 -10.31
C ASP A 154 16.43 11.82 -10.02
N ASP A 155 17.42 12.58 -9.53
CA ASP A 155 18.81 12.14 -9.36
C ASP A 155 19.07 10.84 -8.58
N TRP A 156 20.02 10.06 -9.07
CA TRP A 156 20.43 8.81 -8.42
C TRP A 156 20.98 9.04 -6.99
N LYS A 157 20.46 8.27 -6.04
CA LYS A 157 20.98 8.13 -4.67
C LYS A 157 20.89 6.67 -4.24
N THR A 158 21.78 6.20 -3.38
CA THR A 158 21.78 4.81 -2.88
C THR A 158 20.43 4.41 -2.27
N VAL A 159 19.84 5.29 -1.43
CA VAL A 159 18.52 5.06 -0.80
C VAL A 159 17.41 4.90 -1.83
N ARG A 160 17.48 5.68 -2.93
CA ARG A 160 16.52 5.61 -4.01
C ARG A 160 16.68 4.34 -4.83
N GLN A 161 17.92 3.95 -5.16
CA GLN A 161 18.18 2.69 -5.86
C GLN A 161 17.66 1.47 -5.09
N LEU A 162 17.81 1.47 -3.76
CA LEU A 162 17.28 0.40 -2.91
C LEU A 162 15.74 0.34 -2.93
N GLN A 163 15.07 1.50 -2.92
CA GLN A 163 13.61 1.58 -3.14
C GLN A 163 13.22 1.10 -4.54
N THR A 164 13.97 1.47 -5.58
CA THR A 164 13.76 0.98 -6.95
C THR A 164 13.83 -0.55 -7.01
N ASN A 165 14.82 -1.15 -6.35
CA ASN A 165 14.94 -2.61 -6.27
C ASN A 165 13.71 -3.25 -5.59
N GLU A 166 13.22 -2.64 -4.51
CA GLU A 166 11.99 -3.05 -3.83
C GLU A 166 10.77 -2.98 -4.76
N TYR A 167 10.60 -1.87 -5.49
CA TYR A 167 9.48 -1.66 -6.41
C TYR A 167 9.49 -2.65 -7.59
N VAL A 168 10.68 -2.94 -8.16
CA VAL A 168 10.83 -3.95 -9.21
C VAL A 168 10.43 -5.34 -8.69
N ARG A 169 10.85 -5.69 -7.47
CA ARG A 169 10.45 -6.96 -6.83
C ARG A 169 8.96 -7.00 -6.52
N TYR A 170 8.37 -5.88 -6.09
CA TYR A 170 6.94 -5.75 -5.86
C TYR A 170 6.14 -5.97 -7.15
N ALA A 171 6.50 -5.30 -8.25
CA ALA A 171 5.87 -5.47 -9.56
C ALA A 171 5.91 -6.94 -10.01
N ARG A 172 7.05 -7.61 -9.81
CA ARG A 172 7.20 -9.04 -10.07
C ARG A 172 6.30 -9.90 -9.16
N HIS A 173 6.18 -9.58 -7.88
CA HIS A 173 5.30 -10.31 -6.95
C HIS A 173 3.82 -10.18 -7.34
N LEU A 174 3.40 -8.97 -7.67
CA LEU A 174 2.05 -8.65 -8.12
C LEU A 174 1.70 -9.38 -9.43
N ALA A 175 2.65 -9.40 -10.37
CA ALA A 175 2.59 -10.17 -11.61
C ALA A 175 2.34 -11.67 -11.38
N ARG A 176 2.94 -12.26 -10.33
CA ARG A 176 2.70 -13.67 -9.95
C ARG A 176 1.36 -13.89 -9.26
N ARG A 177 0.78 -12.85 -8.68
CA ARG A 177 -0.54 -12.87 -8.03
C ARG A 177 -1.68 -12.49 -8.99
N GLN A 178 -1.47 -12.55 -10.30
CA GLN A 178 -2.46 -12.16 -11.32
C GLN A 178 -2.97 -10.71 -11.10
N GLY A 179 -2.09 -9.81 -10.68
CA GLY A 179 -2.45 -8.41 -10.44
C GLY A 179 -3.25 -8.16 -9.16
N ARG A 180 -3.47 -9.16 -8.29
CA ARG A 180 -4.22 -8.94 -7.04
C ARG A 180 -3.47 -8.01 -6.10
N ALA A 181 -3.96 -6.78 -6.01
CA ALA A 181 -3.30 -5.72 -5.28
C ALA A 181 -3.50 -5.86 -3.77
N LEU A 182 -2.44 -5.54 -3.03
CA LEU A 182 -2.49 -5.50 -1.57
C LEU A 182 -3.18 -4.24 -1.08
N VAL A 183 -2.80 -3.11 -1.67
CA VAL A 183 -3.27 -1.75 -1.36
C VAL A 183 -3.54 -1.04 -2.70
N MET A 184 -4.68 -0.38 -2.81
CA MET A 184 -4.94 0.67 -3.79
C MET A 184 -4.35 1.94 -3.22
N THR A 185 -3.25 2.39 -3.78
CA THR A 185 -2.45 3.45 -3.21
C THR A 185 -2.88 4.83 -3.67
N GLY A 186 -2.57 5.80 -2.81
CA GLY A 186 -2.80 7.22 -3.07
C GLY A 186 -2.08 7.76 -4.32
N THR A 187 -1.04 7.11 -4.81
CA THR A 187 -0.25 7.55 -5.98
C THR A 187 -1.03 7.49 -7.29
N GLY A 188 -2.13 6.73 -7.36
CA GLY A 188 -2.93 6.59 -8.58
C GLY A 188 -3.75 5.33 -8.58
N SER A 189 -5.04 5.47 -8.27
CA SER A 189 -6.01 4.38 -8.31
C SER A 189 -7.35 4.88 -8.85
N VAL A 190 -7.94 4.12 -9.77
CA VAL A 190 -9.27 4.37 -10.33
C VAL A 190 -10.28 3.50 -9.62
N PHE A 191 -11.36 4.11 -9.13
CA PHE A 191 -12.43 3.46 -8.39
C PHE A 191 -13.74 3.59 -9.15
N SER A 192 -14.58 2.56 -9.11
CA SER A 192 -15.96 2.72 -9.61
C SER A 192 -16.76 3.55 -8.63
N VAL A 193 -17.67 4.39 -9.15
CA VAL A 193 -18.57 5.18 -8.31
C VAL A 193 -19.41 4.28 -7.40
N SER A 194 -19.87 3.14 -7.91
CA SER A 194 -20.58 2.12 -7.13
C SER A 194 -19.81 1.59 -5.93
N ALA A 195 -18.49 1.44 -6.06
CA ALA A 195 -17.65 0.96 -4.98
C ALA A 195 -17.46 2.04 -3.92
N LEU A 196 -17.24 3.29 -4.33
CA LEU A 196 -17.09 4.43 -3.41
C LEU A 196 -18.39 4.72 -2.64
N ARG A 197 -19.53 4.76 -3.34
CA ARG A 197 -20.87 4.90 -2.72
C ARG A 197 -21.18 3.74 -1.78
N GLY A 198 -20.81 2.51 -2.16
CA GLY A 198 -20.94 1.33 -1.30
C GLY A 198 -20.17 1.46 0.00
N VAL A 199 -18.95 2.03 -0.03
CA VAL A 199 -18.17 2.31 1.18
C VAL A 199 -18.87 3.34 2.07
N MET A 200 -19.35 4.45 1.52
CA MET A 200 -20.09 5.47 2.28
C MET A 200 -21.35 4.87 2.94
N ALA A 201 -22.16 4.16 2.16
CA ALA A 201 -23.39 3.53 2.66
C ALA A 201 -23.11 2.53 3.78
N ALA A 202 -22.03 1.75 3.65
CA ALA A 202 -21.63 0.78 4.67
C ALA A 202 -21.01 1.42 5.93
N ARG A 203 -20.45 2.63 5.83
CA ARG A 203 -20.08 3.42 7.03
C ARG A 203 -21.32 3.99 7.72
N ILE A 204 -22.25 4.55 6.96
CA ILE A 204 -23.52 5.10 7.48
C ILE A 204 -24.33 4.02 8.20
N SER A 205 -24.37 2.80 7.65
CA SER A 205 -25.06 1.66 8.26
C SER A 205 -24.32 1.04 9.46
N GLY A 206 -23.05 1.42 9.69
CA GLY A 206 -22.19 0.86 10.72
C GLY A 206 -21.59 -0.52 10.40
N GLU A 207 -21.67 -0.99 9.16
CA GLU A 207 -21.02 -2.24 8.72
C GLU A 207 -19.49 -2.11 8.66
N LEU A 208 -19.01 -0.94 8.22
CA LEU A 208 -17.61 -0.55 8.16
C LEU A 208 -17.25 0.41 9.32
N PRO A 209 -15.99 0.42 9.78
CA PRO A 209 -15.55 1.39 10.78
C PRO A 209 -15.67 2.82 10.24
N ASP A 210 -15.85 3.81 11.11
CA ASP A 210 -15.75 5.24 10.77
C ASP A 210 -15.32 5.98 12.04
N ASN A 211 -14.07 5.78 12.46
CA ASN A 211 -13.63 6.35 13.74
C ASN A 211 -13.44 7.88 13.63
N GLY A 212 -13.27 8.41 12.41
CA GLY A 212 -13.34 9.84 12.13
C GLY A 212 -14.75 10.42 12.25
N GLY A 213 -15.81 9.59 12.21
CA GLY A 213 -17.21 10.01 12.31
C GLY A 213 -17.67 10.90 11.16
N THR A 214 -17.03 10.81 10.00
CA THR A 214 -17.30 11.71 8.86
C THR A 214 -18.32 11.17 7.87
N GLN A 215 -18.63 9.87 7.95
CA GLN A 215 -19.51 9.16 7.01
C GLN A 215 -19.08 9.29 5.54
N GLY A 216 -17.85 9.73 5.29
CA GLY A 216 -17.26 9.89 3.97
C GLY A 216 -16.68 8.59 3.42
N VAL A 217 -16.04 8.69 2.25
CA VAL A 217 -15.33 7.55 1.63
C VAL A 217 -14.13 7.14 2.49
N TYR A 218 -13.35 8.12 2.95
CA TYR A 218 -12.16 7.91 3.77
C TYR A 218 -12.46 8.08 5.27
N ASP A 219 -11.92 7.19 6.10
CA ASP A 219 -11.84 7.42 7.54
C ASP A 219 -10.75 8.46 7.84
N THR A 220 -11.14 9.66 8.27
CA THR A 220 -10.21 10.77 8.55
C THR A 220 -9.31 10.53 9.77
N SER A 221 -9.59 9.50 10.56
CA SER A 221 -8.72 9.07 11.65
C SER A 221 -7.57 8.17 11.19
N ALA A 222 -7.68 7.55 10.00
CA ALA A 222 -6.71 6.59 9.49
C ALA A 222 -5.40 7.27 9.07
N LEU A 223 -4.27 6.73 9.53
CA LEU A 223 -2.94 7.25 9.18
C LEU A 223 -2.53 6.91 7.73
N THR A 224 -3.08 5.82 7.21
CA THR A 224 -2.94 5.35 5.83
C THR A 224 -4.34 5.14 5.27
N GLU A 225 -4.91 6.22 4.77
CA GLU A 225 -6.27 6.34 4.26
C GLU A 225 -6.53 5.44 3.04
N ASP A 226 -5.51 5.25 2.20
CA ASP A 226 -5.53 4.44 1.00
C ASP A 226 -5.60 2.92 1.29
N ASN A 227 -4.81 2.47 2.27
CA ASN A 227 -4.86 1.12 2.81
C ASN A 227 -6.19 0.84 3.52
N GLU A 228 -6.74 1.81 4.24
CA GLU A 228 -8.04 1.70 4.91
C GLU A 228 -9.17 1.52 3.88
N LEU A 229 -9.23 2.39 2.87
CA LEU A 229 -10.20 2.28 1.78
C LEU A 229 -10.09 0.93 1.05
N THR A 230 -8.86 0.42 0.88
CA THR A 230 -8.66 -0.91 0.28
C THR A 230 -9.28 -2.04 1.12
N LEU A 231 -9.20 -1.95 2.45
CA LEU A 231 -9.84 -2.92 3.34
C LEU A 231 -11.37 -2.80 3.27
N CYS A 232 -11.91 -1.59 3.20
CA CYS A 232 -13.34 -1.33 2.98
C CYS A 232 -13.85 -2.01 1.69
N LEU A 233 -13.17 -1.79 0.57
CA LEU A 233 -13.52 -2.44 -0.71
C LEU A 233 -13.50 -3.96 -0.62
N LYS A 234 -12.47 -4.53 0.03
CA LYS A 234 -12.35 -5.98 0.22
C LYS A 234 -13.43 -6.54 1.14
N ALA A 235 -13.82 -5.78 2.17
CA ALA A 235 -14.90 -6.14 3.09
C ALA A 235 -16.24 -6.23 2.36
N LEU A 236 -16.52 -5.29 1.45
CA LEU A 236 -17.71 -5.27 0.60
C LEU A 236 -17.67 -6.26 -0.57
N GLY A 237 -16.64 -7.11 -0.66
CA GLY A 237 -16.57 -8.16 -1.68
C GLY A 237 -16.00 -7.72 -3.03
N TYR A 238 -15.58 -6.47 -3.19
CA TYR A 238 -14.92 -6.01 -4.42
C TYR A 238 -13.55 -6.66 -4.63
N ARG A 239 -13.14 -6.75 -5.90
CA ARG A 239 -11.77 -7.06 -6.30
C ARG A 239 -10.98 -5.76 -6.44
N THR A 240 -9.74 -5.78 -5.96
CA THR A 240 -8.76 -4.72 -6.20
C THR A 240 -7.59 -5.30 -6.98
N ILE A 241 -7.23 -4.66 -8.10
CA ILE A 241 -6.20 -5.15 -9.01
C ILE A 241 -5.25 -4.05 -9.44
N SER A 242 -4.03 -4.43 -9.81
CA SER A 242 -3.00 -3.54 -10.35
C SER A 242 -2.38 -4.19 -11.59
N PRO A 243 -2.90 -3.89 -12.79
CA PRO A 243 -2.37 -4.33 -14.07
C PRO A 243 -0.91 -3.94 -14.31
N ARG A 244 -0.20 -4.71 -15.13
CA ARG A 244 1.22 -4.43 -15.44
C ARG A 244 1.41 -3.18 -16.29
N GLU A 245 0.45 -2.89 -17.15
CA GLU A 245 0.39 -1.71 -18.01
C GLU A 245 0.07 -0.39 -17.24
N CYS A 246 -0.41 -0.48 -16.00
CA CYS A 246 -0.74 0.68 -15.16
C CYS A 246 0.46 1.07 -14.28
N LEU A 247 1.43 1.78 -14.84
CA LEU A 247 2.61 2.26 -14.10
C LEU A 247 2.36 3.66 -13.54
N VAL A 248 2.91 3.93 -12.35
CA VAL A 248 2.88 5.25 -11.71
C VAL A 248 4.29 5.64 -11.25
N PHE A 249 4.76 6.80 -11.70
CA PHE A 249 6.08 7.34 -11.41
C PHE A 249 5.93 8.36 -10.29
N THR A 250 6.38 7.99 -9.09
CA THR A 250 6.16 8.77 -7.86
C THR A 250 7.49 9.14 -7.22
N ALA A 251 7.51 10.26 -6.50
CA ALA A 251 8.70 10.75 -5.86
C ALA A 251 9.22 9.77 -4.79
N MET A 252 10.48 9.33 -4.96
CA MET A 252 11.12 8.45 -3.98
C MET A 252 11.77 9.25 -2.85
N MET A 253 11.91 8.62 -1.68
CA MET A 253 12.55 9.28 -0.54
C MET A 253 14.06 9.43 -0.78
N PRO A 254 14.62 10.65 -0.83
CA PRO A 254 16.03 10.86 -1.18
C PRO A 254 16.99 10.58 -0.02
N THR A 255 16.49 10.46 1.22
CA THR A 255 17.30 10.26 2.42
C THR A 255 16.72 9.17 3.32
N TRP A 256 17.58 8.55 4.14
CA TRP A 256 17.16 7.55 5.14
C TRP A 256 16.18 8.11 6.17
N LYS A 257 16.29 9.40 6.53
CA LYS A 257 15.36 10.06 7.46
C LYS A 257 13.95 10.13 6.88
N LEU A 258 13.83 10.57 5.63
CA LEU A 258 12.54 10.64 4.93
C LEU A 258 11.98 9.23 4.67
N LEU A 259 12.83 8.27 4.35
CA LEU A 259 12.42 6.87 4.21
C LEU A 259 11.92 6.28 5.54
N TYR A 260 12.63 6.52 6.64
CA TYR A 260 12.21 6.09 7.99
C TYR A 260 10.82 6.62 8.30
N GLN A 261 10.62 7.91 8.02
CA GLN A 261 9.38 8.60 8.25
C GLN A 261 8.22 7.98 7.45
N GLN A 262 8.42 7.81 6.15
CA GLN A 262 7.44 7.18 5.27
C GLN A 262 7.10 5.75 5.71
N ARG A 263 8.11 4.91 5.98
CA ARG A 263 7.91 3.48 6.29
C ARG A 263 7.31 3.26 7.66
N ARG A 264 7.65 4.10 8.64
CA ARG A 264 7.01 4.10 9.95
C ARG A 264 5.52 4.43 9.83
N ARG A 265 5.17 5.46 9.06
CA ARG A 265 3.76 5.82 8.78
C ARG A 265 3.00 4.64 8.16
N TRP A 266 3.57 4.04 7.12
CA TRP A 266 2.93 2.92 6.41
C TRP A 266 2.72 1.70 7.30
N GLN A 267 3.75 1.30 8.05
CA GLN A 267 3.65 0.15 8.93
C GLN A 267 2.69 0.41 10.10
N ARG A 268 2.73 1.61 10.67
CA ARG A 268 1.84 1.96 11.77
C ARG A 268 0.38 2.00 11.31
N GLY A 269 0.09 2.68 10.21
CA GLY A 269 -1.26 2.73 9.64
C GLY A 269 -1.79 1.35 9.26
N ALA A 270 -0.93 0.47 8.75
CA ALA A 270 -1.26 -0.93 8.50
C ALA A 270 -1.79 -1.65 9.75
N LEU A 271 -1.10 -1.49 10.89
CA LEU A 271 -1.49 -2.10 12.16
C LEU A 271 -2.80 -1.49 12.71
N GLU A 272 -2.88 -0.16 12.72
CA GLU A 272 -4.05 0.56 13.24
C GLU A 272 -5.31 0.21 12.41
N ASN A 273 -5.19 0.11 11.08
CA ASN A 273 -6.28 -0.31 10.20
C ASN A 273 -6.73 -1.76 10.46
N ILE A 274 -5.81 -2.70 10.72
CA ILE A 274 -6.17 -4.07 11.10
C ILE A 274 -7.03 -4.08 12.38
N ILE A 275 -6.61 -3.30 13.37
CA ILE A 275 -7.30 -3.20 14.67
C ILE A 275 -8.71 -2.62 14.45
N ALA A 276 -8.83 -1.53 13.68
CA ALA A 276 -10.10 -0.90 13.37
C ALA A 276 -11.07 -1.83 12.62
N HIS A 277 -10.60 -2.58 11.63
CA HIS A 277 -11.43 -3.51 10.85
C HIS A 277 -11.74 -4.83 11.56
N ARG A 278 -11.11 -5.09 12.72
CA ARG A 278 -11.23 -6.30 13.53
C ARG A 278 -10.79 -7.59 12.79
N LEU A 279 -10.80 -8.69 13.52
CA LEU A 279 -10.56 -10.03 13.00
C LEU A 279 -11.75 -10.50 12.15
N ARG A 280 -11.69 -10.26 10.84
CA ARG A 280 -12.66 -10.76 9.85
C ARG A 280 -11.95 -11.60 8.79
N ARG A 281 -12.72 -12.37 8.01
CA ARG A 281 -12.18 -13.23 6.93
C ARG A 281 -11.34 -12.44 5.91
N HIS A 282 -11.71 -11.19 5.63
CA HIS A 282 -10.99 -10.34 4.66
C HIS A 282 -9.68 -9.75 5.20
N THR A 283 -9.56 -9.53 6.53
CA THR A 283 -8.33 -9.02 7.17
C THR A 283 -7.33 -10.14 7.48
N PHE A 284 -7.78 -11.40 7.60
CA PHE A 284 -6.92 -12.54 7.95
C PHE A 284 -5.63 -12.68 7.11
N PRO A 285 -5.66 -12.58 5.76
CA PRO A 285 -4.42 -12.65 4.97
C PRO A 285 -3.43 -11.53 5.27
N TYR A 286 -3.95 -10.35 5.66
CA TYR A 286 -3.15 -9.19 6.00
C TYR A 286 -2.53 -9.33 7.41
N ILE A 287 -3.31 -9.83 8.38
CA ILE A 287 -2.84 -10.19 9.73
C ILE A 287 -1.74 -11.24 9.65
N PHE A 288 -1.95 -12.30 8.84
CA PHE A 288 -0.95 -13.35 8.65
C PHE A 288 0.36 -12.78 8.10
N ARG A 289 0.31 -11.90 7.09
CA ARG A 289 1.51 -11.22 6.57
C ARG A 289 2.20 -10.40 7.65
N GLN A 290 1.43 -9.69 8.47
CA GLN A 290 1.97 -8.86 9.54
C GLN A 290 2.68 -9.70 10.61
N PHE A 291 2.10 -10.85 10.96
CA PHE A 291 2.71 -11.81 11.87
C PHE A 291 4.08 -12.27 11.37
N PHE A 292 4.19 -12.75 10.13
CA PHE A 292 5.49 -13.19 9.58
C PHE A 292 6.50 -12.06 9.44
N THR A 293 6.04 -10.82 9.23
CA THR A 293 6.91 -9.64 9.26
C THR A 293 7.58 -9.51 10.63
N TYR A 294 6.82 -9.62 11.73
CA TYR A 294 7.38 -9.53 13.08
C TYR A 294 8.18 -10.75 13.51
N VAL A 295 7.87 -11.95 13.00
CA VAL A 295 8.78 -13.10 13.17
C VAL A 295 10.15 -12.78 12.56
N GLY A 296 10.20 -12.12 11.39
CA GLY A 296 11.44 -11.64 10.78
C GLY A 296 12.18 -10.59 11.62
N VAL A 297 11.45 -9.61 12.16
CA VAL A 297 12.03 -8.57 13.04
C VAL A 297 12.70 -9.19 14.28
N ILE A 298 12.11 -10.23 14.87
CA ILE A 298 12.64 -10.91 16.06
C ILE A 298 13.80 -11.86 15.70
N PHE A 299 13.81 -12.40 14.47
CA PHE A 299 14.80 -13.38 14.02
C PHE A 299 16.23 -12.85 14.12
N VAL A 300 16.51 -11.62 13.67
CA VAL A 300 17.87 -11.07 13.68
C VAL A 300 18.44 -10.91 15.10
N PRO A 301 17.75 -10.25 16.05
CA PRO A 301 18.17 -10.23 17.45
C PRO A 301 18.34 -11.63 18.06
N PHE A 302 17.43 -12.56 17.76
CA PHE A 302 17.53 -13.94 18.25
C PHE A 302 18.78 -14.66 17.72
N TYR A 303 19.10 -14.49 16.44
CA TYR A 303 20.33 -15.00 15.82
C TYR A 303 21.57 -14.39 16.49
N LEU A 304 21.62 -13.07 16.68
CA LEU A 304 22.78 -12.39 17.27
C LEU A 304 23.02 -12.81 18.73
N VAL A 305 21.97 -12.96 19.54
CA VAL A 305 22.08 -13.45 20.92
C VAL A 305 22.58 -14.89 20.94
N THR A 306 22.01 -15.75 20.08
CA THR A 306 22.42 -17.16 19.97
C THR A 306 23.87 -17.29 19.54
N LEU A 307 24.29 -16.54 18.52
CA LEU A 307 25.66 -16.52 18.03
C LEU A 307 26.63 -16.02 19.09
N THR A 308 26.32 -14.92 19.77
CA THR A 308 27.17 -14.36 20.84
C THR A 308 27.37 -15.38 21.97
N LEU A 309 26.30 -16.04 22.39
CA LEU A 309 26.38 -17.06 23.42
C LEU A 309 27.18 -18.27 22.94
N ALA A 310 26.97 -18.71 21.70
CA ALA A 310 27.70 -19.83 21.13
C ALA A 310 29.22 -19.58 21.10
N LEU A 311 29.64 -18.37 20.68
CA LEU A 311 31.04 -17.95 20.64
C LEU A 311 31.65 -17.82 22.03
N THR A 312 30.92 -17.23 22.99
CA THR A 312 31.41 -17.02 24.35
C THR A 312 31.48 -18.31 25.18
N THR A 313 30.64 -19.30 24.89
CA THR A 313 30.66 -20.61 25.56
C THR A 313 31.62 -21.61 24.90
N GLY A 314 32.30 -21.21 23.81
CA GLY A 314 33.19 -22.11 23.07
C GLY A 314 32.46 -23.27 22.39
N SER A 315 31.13 -23.21 22.27
CA SER A 315 30.39 -24.17 21.47
C SER A 315 30.80 -23.99 20.01
N GLY A 316 31.14 -25.09 19.33
CA GLY A 316 31.54 -25.04 17.93
C GLY A 316 30.45 -24.38 17.08
N VAL A 317 30.78 -23.26 16.45
CA VAL A 317 29.97 -22.69 15.39
C VAL A 317 30.53 -23.25 14.09
N ASP A 318 29.90 -24.30 13.57
CA ASP A 318 30.22 -24.81 12.24
C ASP A 318 29.74 -23.77 11.20
N ALA A 319 30.51 -22.70 11.04
CA ALA A 319 30.16 -21.58 10.17
C ALA A 319 30.09 -21.99 8.68
N PHE A 320 30.68 -23.12 8.32
CA PHE A 320 30.82 -23.64 6.96
C PHE A 320 30.12 -24.99 6.76
N VAL A 321 28.84 -25.10 7.13
CA VAL A 321 28.02 -26.20 6.63
C VAL A 321 27.67 -25.90 5.16
N PRO A 322 27.98 -26.80 4.20
CA PRO A 322 27.68 -26.59 2.77
C PRO A 322 26.23 -26.19 2.49
N LEU A 323 25.29 -26.66 3.33
CA LEU A 323 23.90 -26.27 3.31
C LEU A 323 23.69 -24.75 3.50
N TRP A 324 24.36 -24.10 4.45
CA TRP A 324 24.20 -22.67 4.70
C TRP A 324 24.80 -21.82 3.59
N VAL A 325 25.91 -22.27 3.01
CA VAL A 325 26.50 -21.65 1.81
C VAL A 325 25.52 -21.73 0.63
N LEU A 326 24.90 -22.89 0.41
CA LEU A 326 23.88 -23.07 -0.62
C LEU A 326 22.66 -22.17 -0.41
N VAL A 327 22.18 -22.05 0.83
CA VAL A 327 21.06 -21.17 1.19
C VAL A 327 21.41 -19.71 0.88
N ALA A 328 22.57 -19.24 1.35
CA ALA A 328 23.03 -17.87 1.12
C ALA A 328 23.21 -17.58 -0.37
N PHE A 329 23.86 -18.49 -1.11
CA PHE A 329 24.04 -18.39 -2.55
C PHE A 329 22.70 -18.28 -3.29
N THR A 330 21.74 -19.14 -2.95
CA THR A 330 20.41 -19.13 -3.58
C THR A 330 19.65 -17.84 -3.29
N TYR A 331 19.78 -17.28 -2.08
CA TYR A 331 19.20 -15.99 -1.73
C TYR A 331 19.80 -14.86 -2.58
N ILE A 332 21.13 -14.83 -2.73
CA ILE A 332 21.83 -13.83 -3.57
C ILE A 332 21.37 -13.94 -5.03
N VAL A 333 21.26 -15.17 -5.56
CA VAL A 333 20.77 -15.43 -6.92
C VAL A 333 19.33 -14.94 -7.09
N GLU A 334 18.42 -15.28 -6.17
CA GLU A 334 17.02 -14.86 -6.27
C GLU A 334 16.85 -13.35 -6.15
N GLN A 335 17.54 -12.73 -5.20
CA GLN A 335 17.48 -11.29 -4.99
C GLN A 335 18.01 -10.52 -6.20
N THR A 336 19.15 -10.96 -6.75
CA THR A 336 19.75 -10.33 -7.92
C THR A 336 18.88 -10.52 -9.16
N TRP A 337 18.39 -11.74 -9.40
CA TRP A 337 17.54 -12.03 -10.55
C TRP A 337 16.17 -11.33 -10.48
N SER A 338 15.61 -11.19 -9.28
CA SER A 338 14.35 -10.50 -9.07
C SER A 338 14.48 -8.99 -9.28
N ALA A 339 15.63 -8.38 -8.94
CA ALA A 339 15.91 -6.95 -9.14
C ALA A 339 16.45 -6.59 -10.53
N ARG A 340 16.91 -7.55 -11.35
CA ARG A 340 17.61 -7.29 -12.64
C ARG A 340 16.91 -6.36 -13.63
N ARG A 341 15.58 -6.23 -13.55
CA ARG A 341 14.81 -5.30 -14.41
C ARG A 341 15.00 -3.83 -14.03
N GLY A 342 15.54 -3.55 -12.84
CA GLY A 342 15.93 -2.21 -12.40
C GLY A 342 17.30 -1.74 -12.95
N GLY A 343 17.87 -2.46 -13.92
CA GLY A 343 19.14 -2.10 -14.57
C GLY A 343 20.39 -2.62 -13.85
N TRP A 344 21.56 -2.25 -14.39
CA TRP A 344 22.86 -2.76 -13.90
C TRP A 344 23.17 -2.33 -12.45
N ARG A 345 22.74 -1.13 -12.05
CA ARG A 345 22.90 -0.63 -10.66
C ARG A 345 22.10 -1.47 -9.67
N ALA A 346 20.90 -1.89 -10.05
CA ALA A 346 20.07 -2.79 -9.23
C ALA A 346 20.78 -4.13 -9.02
N VAL A 347 21.33 -4.70 -10.10
CA VAL A 347 22.11 -5.96 -10.06
C VAL A 347 23.34 -5.81 -9.16
N LEU A 348 24.12 -4.74 -9.33
CA LEU A 348 25.32 -4.50 -8.53
C LEU A 348 25.00 -4.39 -7.04
N MET A 349 23.96 -3.63 -6.68
CA MET A 349 23.53 -3.48 -5.28
C MET A 349 23.05 -4.81 -4.67
N SER A 350 22.34 -5.63 -5.45
CA SER A 350 21.90 -6.95 -4.98
C SER A 350 23.06 -7.94 -4.84
N LEU A 351 24.04 -7.92 -5.76
CA LEU A 351 25.25 -8.76 -5.67
C LEU A 351 26.18 -8.34 -4.53
N ALA A 352 26.20 -7.07 -4.17
CA ALA A 352 27.00 -6.56 -3.06
C ALA A 352 26.48 -7.02 -1.68
N ILE A 353 25.23 -7.51 -1.60
CA ILE A 353 24.54 -8.04 -0.40
C ILE A 353 24.33 -6.99 0.70
N PHE A 354 25.41 -6.39 1.20
CA PHE A 354 25.41 -5.43 2.30
C PHE A 354 24.43 -4.26 2.13
N PRO A 355 24.27 -3.63 0.95
CA PRO A 355 23.30 -2.54 0.79
C PRO A 355 21.86 -2.98 1.07
N GLU A 356 21.51 -4.19 0.63
CA GLU A 356 20.15 -4.73 0.75
C GLU A 356 19.93 -5.35 2.13
N LEU A 357 20.96 -5.97 2.71
CA LEU A 357 20.96 -6.37 4.11
C LEU A 357 20.76 -5.16 5.03
N PHE A 358 21.45 -4.06 4.76
CA PHE A 358 21.28 -2.81 5.51
C PHE A 358 19.86 -2.28 5.38
N LEU A 359 19.26 -2.26 4.18
CA LEU A 359 17.86 -1.87 4.01
C LEU A 359 16.92 -2.77 4.82
N ASN A 360 17.11 -4.09 4.78
CA ASN A 360 16.28 -5.04 5.51
C ASN A 360 16.37 -4.80 7.02
N LEU A 361 17.59 -4.65 7.57
CA LEU A 361 17.81 -4.34 8.99
C LEU A 361 17.21 -2.99 9.38
N PHE A 362 17.35 -1.98 8.51
CA PHE A 362 16.74 -0.67 8.70
C PHE A 362 15.22 -0.77 8.77
N LEU A 363 14.59 -1.53 7.87
CA LEU A 363 13.15 -1.77 7.87
C LEU A 363 12.71 -2.56 9.11
N ASP A 364 13.47 -3.55 9.57
CA ASP A 364 13.16 -4.30 10.78
C ASP A 364 13.13 -3.37 12.01
N VAL A 365 14.10 -2.45 12.11
CA VAL A 365 14.13 -1.42 13.16
C VAL A 365 12.92 -0.50 13.05
N VAL A 366 12.59 -0.01 11.84
CA VAL A 366 11.39 0.81 11.60
C VAL A 366 10.13 0.07 12.05
N TYR A 367 10.01 -1.22 11.73
CA TYR A 367 8.85 -2.03 12.07
C TYR A 367 8.75 -2.28 13.58
N ALA A 368 9.87 -2.53 14.27
CA ALA A 368 9.89 -2.60 15.72
C ALA A 368 9.38 -1.30 16.36
N PHE A 369 9.83 -0.14 15.87
CA PHE A 369 9.35 1.15 16.36
C PHE A 369 7.88 1.41 16.02
N ALA A 370 7.44 1.16 14.79
CA ALA A 370 6.05 1.34 14.40
C ALA A 370 5.11 0.45 15.22
N PHE A 371 5.52 -0.79 15.48
CA PHE A 371 4.79 -1.73 16.31
C PHE A 371 4.72 -1.28 17.77
N SER A 372 5.84 -0.83 18.34
CA SER A 372 5.87 -0.24 19.68
C SER A 372 4.93 0.95 19.80
N GLY A 373 4.96 1.84 18.81
CA GLY A 373 4.12 3.02 18.77
C GLY A 373 2.64 2.69 18.66
N ALA A 374 2.28 1.65 17.91
CA ALA A 374 0.92 1.13 17.79
C ALA A 374 0.45 0.43 19.08
N LEU A 375 1.32 -0.40 19.70
CA LEU A 375 1.01 -1.13 20.92
C LEU A 375 0.77 -0.18 22.09
N TRP A 376 1.68 0.78 22.32
CA TRP A 376 1.55 1.78 23.37
C TRP A 376 0.67 2.98 22.97
N GLY A 377 0.17 2.98 21.73
CA GLY A 377 -0.63 4.04 21.10
C GLY A 377 -0.14 5.44 21.42
N THR A 378 1.17 5.63 21.31
CA THR A 378 1.80 6.96 21.30
C THR A 378 1.14 7.79 20.20
N SER A 379 0.77 9.05 20.43
CA SER A 379 0.23 9.87 19.34
C SER A 379 1.32 10.11 18.30
N GLU A 380 1.01 9.91 17.01
CA GLU A 380 1.90 10.30 15.93
C GLU A 380 1.27 11.45 15.13
N THR A 381 1.89 12.61 15.25
CA THR A 381 1.65 13.73 14.35
C THR A 381 2.51 13.52 13.10
N TRP A 382 1.85 13.42 11.95
CA TRP A 382 2.50 13.26 10.65
C TRP A 382 2.18 14.46 9.78
N GLY A 383 3.20 15.25 9.46
CA GLY A 383 3.05 16.54 8.78
C GLY A 383 3.10 17.70 9.77
N ARG A 384 3.86 18.73 9.37
CA ARG A 384 4.44 19.85 10.13
C ARG A 384 5.81 19.53 10.75
N SER A 385 6.80 20.29 10.29
CA SER A 385 8.17 20.31 10.81
C SER A 385 8.19 20.58 12.31
N SER A 386 9.10 19.89 13.00
CA SER A 386 9.79 20.28 14.23
C SER A 386 8.98 21.07 15.27
N ASP A 387 8.41 20.39 16.26
CA ASP A 387 8.36 20.91 17.64
C ASP A 387 8.31 19.74 18.62
N ASN A 388 9.16 19.78 19.64
CA ASN A 388 9.14 18.84 20.76
C ASN A 388 7.83 19.01 21.54
N ILE A 389 7.06 17.94 21.72
CA ILE A 389 5.81 17.98 22.48
C ILE A 389 5.96 17.13 23.75
N THR A 390 5.85 17.77 24.90
CA THR A 390 5.66 17.15 26.21
C THR A 390 4.16 17.03 26.48
N VAL A 391 3.63 15.81 26.66
CA VAL A 391 2.22 15.61 27.04
C VAL A 391 2.13 15.57 28.57
N THR A 392 1.51 16.58 29.18
CA THR A 392 1.17 16.59 30.61
C THR A 392 -0.35 16.61 30.80
N GLY A 393 -0.89 15.63 31.53
CA GLY A 393 -2.29 15.63 31.99
C GLY A 393 -2.89 14.22 32.12
N LYS A 394 -3.52 13.90 33.25
CA LYS A 394 -4.32 12.67 33.43
C LYS A 394 -5.67 12.83 32.69
N PRO A 395 -6.20 11.79 32.04
CA PRO A 395 -7.46 11.87 31.31
C PRO A 395 -8.63 11.91 32.29
N LYS A 396 -9.42 12.98 32.26
CA LYS A 396 -10.77 13.04 32.80
C LYS A 396 -11.69 13.44 31.65
N ASP A 397 -12.71 12.63 31.46
CA ASP A 397 -13.91 12.79 30.61
C ASP A 397 -14.02 14.10 29.84
N ASP A 398 -13.42 14.11 28.66
CA ASP A 398 -13.83 14.75 27.41
C ASP A 398 -12.69 14.51 26.41
N THR A 399 -13.00 14.38 25.12
CA THR A 399 -12.04 14.06 24.04
C THR A 399 -10.73 14.82 24.20
N PRO A 400 -9.55 14.15 24.26
CA PRO A 400 -8.29 14.85 24.45
C PRO A 400 -7.91 15.61 23.17
N SER A 401 -8.31 16.87 23.09
CA SER A 401 -7.74 17.84 22.16
C SER A 401 -6.36 18.22 22.70
N ALA A 402 -5.32 17.52 22.25
CA ALA A 402 -3.97 18.05 22.35
C ALA A 402 -3.93 19.35 21.52
N VAL A 403 -3.17 20.35 21.92
CA VAL A 403 -3.05 21.64 21.21
C VAL A 403 -1.56 21.94 21.05
N ASN A 404 -1.13 22.41 19.89
CA ASN A 404 0.28 22.79 19.71
C ASN A 404 0.58 24.13 20.43
N ALA A 405 1.86 24.52 20.51
CA ALA A 405 2.28 25.76 21.19
C ALA A 405 1.62 27.04 20.63
N SER A 406 1.10 26.98 19.40
CA SER A 406 0.38 28.05 18.71
C SER A 406 -1.16 27.98 18.83
N GLY A 407 -1.72 27.11 19.67
CA GLY A 407 -3.17 27.05 19.90
C GLY A 407 -3.99 26.26 18.85
N HIS A 408 -3.34 25.57 17.91
CA HIS A 408 -4.04 24.71 16.94
C HIS A 408 -4.32 23.33 17.53
N PRO A 409 -5.54 22.79 17.36
CA PRO A 409 -5.87 21.43 17.79
C PRO A 409 -4.94 20.43 17.08
N LEU A 410 -4.20 19.68 17.87
CA LEU A 410 -3.41 18.53 17.46
C LEU A 410 -4.36 17.35 17.24
N PHE A 411 -4.46 16.96 15.98
CA PHE A 411 -5.12 15.72 15.61
C PHE A 411 -4.27 14.54 16.05
N ILE A 412 -4.78 13.81 17.02
CA ILE A 412 -4.26 12.51 17.45
C ILE A 412 -4.74 11.49 16.43
N SER A 413 -3.83 10.85 15.69
CA SER A 413 -4.18 9.80 14.73
C SER A 413 -4.93 8.64 15.41
N GLY A 414 -5.88 8.06 14.67
CA GLY A 414 -6.88 7.12 15.12
C GLY A 414 -6.36 5.76 15.55
N SER A 415 -5.95 5.66 16.81
CA SER A 415 -6.17 4.46 17.63
C SER A 415 -6.73 4.80 19.01
N HIS A 416 -6.73 6.07 19.42
CA HIS A 416 -7.21 6.48 20.75
C HIS A 416 -8.70 6.18 20.99
N GLN A 417 -9.57 6.38 20.00
CA GLN A 417 -10.99 6.05 20.15
C GLN A 417 -11.27 4.54 20.18
N ASN A 418 -10.55 3.72 19.40
CA ASN A 418 -10.74 2.27 19.45
C ASN A 418 -10.15 1.64 20.73
N ARG A 419 -9.19 2.29 21.40
CA ARG A 419 -8.57 1.82 22.67
C ARG A 419 -9.43 2.03 23.92
N THR A 420 -10.53 2.78 23.83
CA THR A 420 -11.50 2.88 24.93
C THR A 420 -12.40 1.64 25.00
N VAL A 421 -12.48 0.85 23.93
CA VAL A 421 -13.35 -0.34 23.87
C VAL A 421 -12.64 -1.57 24.46
N TRP A 422 -13.36 -2.33 25.28
CA TRP A 422 -12.80 -3.43 26.08
C TRP A 422 -12.05 -4.49 25.26
N TRP A 423 -12.57 -4.87 24.08
CA TRP A 423 -11.97 -5.91 23.24
C TRP A 423 -10.63 -5.47 22.64
N ALA A 424 -10.47 -4.18 22.32
CA ALA A 424 -9.22 -3.64 21.79
C ALA A 424 -8.12 -3.72 22.87
N ARG A 425 -8.47 -3.44 24.13
CA ARG A 425 -7.56 -3.62 25.27
C ARG A 425 -7.17 -5.07 25.49
N VAL A 426 -8.08 -6.02 25.28
CA VAL A 426 -7.75 -7.47 25.35
C VAL A 426 -6.75 -7.84 24.26
N ILE A 427 -6.94 -7.37 23.03
CA ILE A 427 -5.99 -7.62 21.93
C ILE A 427 -4.64 -6.99 22.26
N GLU A 428 -4.61 -5.72 22.65
CA GLU A 428 -3.40 -5.00 23.02
C GLU A 428 -2.63 -5.71 24.14
N THR A 429 -3.34 -6.11 25.20
CA THR A 429 -2.75 -6.84 26.33
C THR A 429 -2.23 -8.21 25.90
N SER A 430 -2.98 -8.93 25.07
CA SER A 430 -2.56 -10.24 24.54
C SER A 430 -1.31 -10.13 23.67
N VAL A 431 -1.24 -9.10 22.83
CA VAL A 431 -0.08 -8.80 22.00
C VAL A 431 1.12 -8.38 22.87
N ALA A 432 0.91 -7.56 23.90
CA ALA A 432 1.96 -7.17 24.84
C ALA A 432 2.51 -8.38 25.62
N ILE A 433 1.64 -9.26 26.11
CA ILE A 433 2.04 -10.51 26.78
C ILE A 433 2.83 -11.39 25.81
N MET A 434 2.30 -11.62 24.60
CA MET A 434 3.00 -12.40 23.58
C MET A 434 4.40 -11.84 23.30
N MET A 435 4.54 -10.52 23.16
CA MET A 435 5.83 -9.85 22.94
C MET A 435 6.76 -10.00 24.13
N ALA A 436 6.27 -9.82 25.36
CA ALA A 436 7.07 -10.04 26.56
C ALA A 436 7.54 -11.50 26.64
N SER A 437 6.67 -12.47 26.34
CA SER A 437 7.03 -13.88 26.25
C SER A 437 8.09 -14.13 25.15
N TRP A 438 7.97 -13.48 23.99
CA TRP A 438 8.98 -13.58 22.93
C TRP A 438 10.31 -12.95 23.30
N LEU A 439 10.31 -11.79 23.98
CA LEU A 439 11.54 -11.18 24.48
C LEU A 439 12.21 -12.06 25.52
N VAL A 440 11.45 -12.67 26.43
CA VAL A 440 11.97 -13.66 27.36
C VAL A 440 12.55 -14.86 26.62
N ALA A 441 11.79 -15.46 25.69
CA ALA A 441 12.23 -16.61 24.89
C ALA A 441 13.51 -16.31 24.11
N LEU A 442 13.62 -15.10 23.55
CA LEU A 442 14.78 -14.65 22.78
C LEU A 442 16.08 -14.73 23.58
N PHE A 443 16.03 -14.44 24.89
CA PHE A 443 17.20 -14.49 25.77
C PHE A 443 17.32 -15.80 26.55
N LEU A 444 16.20 -16.47 26.82
CA LEU A 444 16.14 -17.66 27.67
C LEU A 444 16.48 -18.93 26.89
N ILE A 445 15.93 -19.10 25.68
CA ILE A 445 16.12 -20.31 24.88
C ILE A 445 17.60 -20.55 24.58
N PRO A 446 18.39 -19.57 24.10
CA PRO A 446 19.81 -19.81 23.81
C PRO A 446 20.60 -20.21 25.06
N ARG A 447 20.25 -19.64 26.23
CA ARG A 447 20.93 -19.91 27.51
C ARG A 447 20.63 -21.29 28.08
N ILE A 448 19.37 -21.74 27.99
CA ILE A 448 18.96 -23.03 28.54
C ILE A 448 19.25 -24.17 27.55
N ALA A 449 19.03 -23.93 26.26
CA ALA A 449 19.08 -24.96 25.23
C ALA A 449 19.64 -24.39 23.92
N LEU A 450 20.94 -24.16 23.87
CA LEU A 450 21.63 -23.69 22.67
C LEU A 450 21.37 -24.54 21.41
N PRO A 451 21.32 -25.90 21.48
CA PRO A 451 20.95 -26.72 20.31
C PRO A 451 19.52 -26.47 19.81
N LEU A 452 18.57 -26.21 20.72
CA LEU A 452 17.21 -25.86 20.37
C LEU A 452 17.16 -24.49 19.66
N ALA A 453 17.92 -23.50 20.15
CA ALA A 453 18.02 -22.18 19.51
C ALA A 453 18.50 -22.30 18.05
N TRP A 454 19.55 -23.08 17.80
CA TRP A 454 20.04 -23.35 16.44
C TRP A 454 19.01 -24.10 15.58
N THR A 455 18.28 -25.04 16.16
CA THR A 455 17.21 -25.77 15.45
C THR A 455 16.08 -24.82 15.01
N LEU A 456 15.64 -23.91 15.89
CA LEU A 456 14.63 -22.91 15.57
C LEU A 456 15.09 -21.94 14.49
N LEU A 457 16.34 -21.47 14.57
CA LEU A 457 16.97 -20.66 13.53
C LEU A 457 17.00 -21.41 12.20
N ALA A 458 17.39 -22.69 12.22
CA ALA A 458 17.47 -23.51 11.02
C ALA A 458 16.11 -23.73 10.38
N ILE A 459 15.06 -24.01 11.16
CA ILE A 459 13.68 -24.16 10.66
C ILE A 459 13.22 -22.87 9.97
N TYR A 460 13.47 -21.71 10.58
CA TYR A 460 13.11 -20.42 9.99
C TYR A 460 13.83 -20.20 8.66
N VAL A 461 15.16 -20.38 8.62
CA VAL A 461 15.97 -20.17 7.43
C VAL A 461 15.58 -21.15 6.31
N LEU A 462 15.36 -22.43 6.63
CA LEU A 462 14.95 -23.45 5.66
C LEU A 462 13.53 -23.19 5.11
N GLY A 463 12.60 -22.71 5.95
CA GLY A 463 11.29 -22.25 5.50
C GLY A 463 11.40 -21.08 4.51
N GLY A 464 12.23 -20.09 4.84
CA GLY A 464 12.54 -18.96 3.94
C GLY A 464 13.21 -19.40 2.63
N PHE A 465 14.11 -20.38 2.71
CA PHE A 465 14.79 -20.97 1.57
C PHE A 465 13.80 -21.68 0.62
N ALA A 466 12.89 -22.51 1.15
CA ALA A 466 11.84 -23.16 0.36
C ALA A 466 10.95 -22.13 -0.38
N MET A 467 10.57 -21.05 0.30
CA MET A 467 9.81 -19.95 -0.31
C MET A 467 10.60 -19.20 -1.39
N THR A 468 11.93 -19.13 -1.25
CA THR A 468 12.84 -18.50 -2.23
C THR A 468 12.97 -19.38 -3.47
N LEU A 469 13.13 -20.69 -3.32
CA LEU A 469 13.09 -21.64 -4.43
C LEU A 469 11.78 -21.54 -5.22
N PHE A 470 10.64 -21.46 -4.52
CA PHE A 470 9.34 -21.28 -5.18
C PHE A 470 9.26 -19.99 -6.02
N ARG A 471 9.94 -18.92 -5.60
CA ARG A 471 10.00 -17.63 -6.34
C ARG A 471 10.88 -17.69 -7.60
N LEU A 472 11.86 -18.59 -7.62
CA LEU A 472 12.71 -18.86 -8.77
C LEU A 472 11.98 -19.64 -9.87
N ILE A 473 11.00 -20.47 -9.52
CA ILE A 473 10.20 -21.23 -10.48
C ILE A 473 9.44 -20.27 -11.40
N PRO A 474 9.69 -20.28 -12.73
CA PRO A 474 8.94 -19.46 -13.67
C PRO A 474 7.48 -19.92 -13.73
N LEU A 475 6.54 -18.99 -13.60
CA LEU A 475 5.14 -19.30 -13.86
C LEU A 475 4.95 -19.33 -15.38
N ARG A 476 4.44 -20.45 -15.92
CA ARG A 476 3.84 -20.44 -17.25
C ARG A 476 2.64 -19.49 -17.18
N MET A 477 2.76 -18.36 -17.87
CA MET A 477 1.64 -17.45 -18.04
C MET A 477 0.80 -18.02 -19.18
N SER A 478 -0.31 -18.66 -18.82
CA SER A 478 -1.39 -19.00 -19.76
C SER A 478 -2.23 -17.76 -20.05
#